data_AF-A0A2S1SGM3-F1
#
_entry.id   AF-A0A2S1SGM3-F1
#
_cell.length_a   1.000
_cell.length_b   1.000
_cell.length_c   1.000
_cell.angle_alpha   90.00
_cell.angle_beta   90.00
_cell.angle_gamma   90.00
#
_symmetry.space_group_name_H-M   'P 1'
#
loop_
_entity.id
_entity.type
_entity.pdbx_description
1 polymer ?
#
loop_
_entity_poly.entity_id
_entity_poly.type
_entity_poly.pdbx_seq_one_letter_code
_entity_poly.pdbx_strand_id
1 'polypeptide(L)'
;MNIKNAQLDVDNWIKEHGVRYFNELTNMAQLTEEVGEVARIIARRYGEQSEKESDKNKDLGEELADVVFVVLCLANQTGIDLQVAFDKKMDLKSNRDHDRHHNNEKLK
;
A
#
# COMPACT_ATOMS: atom_id res chain seq x y z
N MET A 1 6.96 5.14 12.34
CA MET A 1 6.52 5.43 10.95
C MET A 1 5.85 6.79 10.97
N ASN A 2 6.14 7.68 10.01
CA ASN A 2 5.54 9.01 9.96
C ASN A 2 4.73 9.16 8.66
N ILE A 3 3.49 8.65 8.69
CA ILE A 3 2.57 8.67 7.55
C ILE A 3 2.14 10.10 7.26
N LYS A 4 2.01 10.94 8.29
CA LYS A 4 1.62 12.33 8.12
C LYS A 4 2.61 13.11 7.25
N ASN A 5 3.91 12.91 7.46
CA ASN A 5 4.92 13.51 6.58
C ASN A 5 4.85 12.91 5.17
N ALA A 6 4.65 11.61 5.02
CA ALA A 6 4.48 10.99 3.71
C ALA A 6 3.25 11.56 2.94
N GLN A 7 2.13 11.80 3.64
CA GLN A 7 0.96 12.47 3.08
C GLN A 7 1.32 13.88 2.58
N LEU A 8 2.10 14.63 3.36
CA LEU A 8 2.56 15.98 2.99
C LEU A 8 3.53 15.95 1.80
N ASP A 9 4.47 15.00 1.78
CA ASP A 9 5.44 14.86 0.70
C ASP A 9 4.75 14.54 -0.62
N VAL A 10 3.76 13.63 -0.61
CA VAL A 10 2.92 13.32 -1.78
C VAL A 10 2.11 14.53 -2.22
N ASP A 11 1.51 15.26 -1.27
CA ASP A 11 0.72 16.46 -1.60
C ASP A 11 1.55 17.57 -2.24
N ASN A 12 2.75 17.80 -1.71
CA ASN A 12 3.71 18.75 -2.29
C ASN A 12 4.13 18.28 -3.69
N TRP A 13 4.46 17.00 -3.86
CA TRP A 13 4.83 16.46 -5.17
C TRP A 13 3.71 16.64 -6.20
N ILE A 14 2.45 16.35 -5.84
CA ILE A 14 1.28 16.53 -6.71
C ILE A 14 1.05 18.01 -7.06
N LYS A 15 1.35 18.95 -6.16
CA LYS A 15 1.21 20.39 -6.43
C LYS A 15 2.35 20.96 -7.27
N GLU A 16 3.56 20.43 -7.11
CA GLU A 16 4.75 20.90 -7.82
C GLU A 16 4.88 20.28 -9.21
N HIS A 17 4.63 18.98 -9.32
CA HIS A 17 4.86 18.20 -10.53
C HIS A 17 3.56 17.75 -11.19
N GLY A 18 2.51 17.50 -10.39
CA GLY A 18 1.18 17.22 -10.89
C GLY A 18 0.42 18.50 -11.26
N VAL A 19 -0.63 18.35 -12.08
CA VAL A 19 -1.59 19.45 -12.33
C VAL A 19 -2.60 19.52 -11.18
N ARG A 20 -3.04 18.35 -10.70
CA ARG A 20 -3.97 18.12 -9.58
C ARG A 20 -4.04 16.62 -9.29
N TYR A 21 -4.66 16.24 -8.18
CA TYR A 21 -5.13 14.87 -7.99
C TYR A 21 -6.09 14.47 -9.12
N PHE A 22 -6.03 13.20 -9.54
CA PHE A 22 -7.14 12.61 -10.29
C PHE A 22 -8.42 12.58 -9.43
N ASN A 23 -9.56 12.30 -10.05
CA ASN A 23 -10.77 12.07 -9.26
C ASN A 23 -10.64 10.73 -8.49
N GLU A 24 -11.51 10.55 -7.50
CA GLU A 24 -11.48 9.40 -6.58
C GLU A 24 -11.60 8.07 -7.31
N LEU A 25 -12.45 7.99 -8.33
CA LEU A 25 -12.65 6.75 -9.10
C LEU A 25 -11.43 6.42 -9.96
N THR A 26 -10.77 7.43 -10.53
CA THR A 26 -9.52 7.24 -11.28
C THR A 26 -8.39 6.78 -10.35
N ASN A 27 -8.23 7.41 -9.18
CA ASN A 27 -7.23 6.95 -8.21
C ASN A 27 -7.57 5.56 -7.63
N MET A 28 -8.86 5.20 -7.52
CA MET A 28 -9.26 3.83 -7.16
C MET A 28 -8.90 2.81 -8.25
N ALA A 29 -9.06 3.17 -9.52
CA ALA A 29 -8.63 2.34 -10.64
C ALA A 29 -7.10 2.16 -10.62
N GLN A 30 -6.34 3.25 -10.44
CA GLN A 30 -4.88 3.18 -10.32
C GLN A 30 -4.45 2.30 -9.15
N LEU A 31 -5.08 2.43 -7.98
CA LEU A 31 -4.78 1.56 -6.83
C LEU A 31 -4.97 0.08 -7.18
N THR A 32 -6.01 -0.24 -7.95
CA THR A 32 -6.28 -1.62 -8.37
C THR A 32 -5.22 -2.12 -9.35
N GLU A 33 -4.72 -1.25 -10.23
CA GLU A 33 -3.61 -1.52 -11.14
C GLU A 33 -2.33 -1.86 -10.37
N GLU A 34 -1.90 -1.00 -9.44
CA GLU A 34 -0.67 -1.22 -8.65
C GLU A 34 -0.75 -2.49 -7.79
N VAL A 35 -1.91 -2.77 -7.19
CA VAL A 35 -2.11 -4.02 -6.46
C VAL A 35 -2.02 -5.24 -7.39
N GLY A 36 -2.44 -5.10 -8.65
CA GLY A 36 -2.28 -6.12 -9.68
C GLY A 36 -0.82 -6.39 -10.03
N GLU A 37 0.01 -5.34 -10.10
CA GLU A 37 1.46 -5.42 -10.30
C GLU A 37 2.12 -6.21 -9.16
N VAL A 38 1.81 -5.85 -7.90
CA VAL A 38 2.26 -6.57 -6.71
C VAL A 38 1.82 -8.03 -6.75
N ALA A 39 0.54 -8.29 -7.03
CA ALA A 39 -0.01 -9.65 -7.07
C ALA A 39 0.68 -10.51 -8.12
N ARG A 40 1.01 -9.94 -9.29
CA ARG A 40 1.74 -10.61 -10.37
C ARG A 40 3.13 -11.05 -9.92
N ILE A 41 3.89 -10.20 -9.24
CA ILE A 41 5.22 -10.57 -8.73
C ILE A 41 5.08 -11.65 -7.66
N ILE A 42 4.16 -11.47 -6.70
CA ILE A 42 3.96 -12.43 -5.60
C ILE A 42 3.60 -13.81 -6.13
N ALA A 43 2.63 -13.89 -7.04
CA ALA A 43 2.15 -15.15 -7.61
C ALA A 43 3.24 -15.93 -8.38
N ARG A 44 4.17 -15.22 -9.02
CA ARG A 44 5.26 -15.83 -9.81
C ARG A 44 6.51 -16.17 -8.99
N ARG A 45 6.90 -15.31 -8.05
CA ARG A 45 8.15 -15.51 -7.26
C ARG A 45 7.94 -16.36 -6.02
N TYR A 46 6.80 -16.21 -5.36
CA TYR A 46 6.51 -16.87 -4.09
C TYR A 46 5.31 -17.81 -4.17
N GLY A 47 4.59 -17.80 -5.29
CA GLY A 47 3.48 -18.71 -5.58
C GLY A 47 3.89 -19.86 -6.49
N GLU A 48 2.88 -20.54 -7.04
CA GLU A 48 3.05 -21.73 -7.88
C GLU A 48 3.11 -21.43 -9.38
N GLN A 49 3.01 -20.15 -9.78
CA GLN A 49 3.10 -19.77 -11.20
C GLN A 49 4.56 -19.75 -11.66
N SER A 50 4.82 -20.18 -12.89
CA SER A 50 6.18 -20.08 -13.45
C SER A 50 6.62 -18.63 -13.62
N GLU A 51 7.86 -18.36 -13.23
CA GLU A 51 8.50 -17.07 -13.46
C GLU A 51 8.76 -16.85 -14.95
N LYS A 52 8.47 -15.64 -15.45
CA LYS A 52 8.79 -15.22 -16.81
C LYS A 52 10.07 -14.40 -16.81
N GLU A 53 10.86 -14.48 -17.87
CA GLU A 53 12.08 -13.69 -18.01
C GLU A 53 11.81 -12.18 -17.91
N SER A 54 10.68 -11.72 -18.44
CA SER A 54 10.24 -10.32 -18.35
C SER A 54 9.93 -9.83 -16.93
N ASP A 55 9.66 -10.74 -16.00
CA ASP A 55 9.29 -10.41 -14.62
C ASP A 55 10.47 -10.55 -13.65
N LYS A 56 11.60 -11.14 -14.07
CA LYS A 56 12.79 -11.31 -13.22
C LYS A 56 13.40 -9.99 -12.75
N ASN A 57 13.29 -8.94 -13.56
CA ASN A 57 13.86 -7.64 -13.24
C ASN A 57 12.88 -6.71 -12.52
N LYS A 58 11.64 -7.14 -12.23
CA LYS A 58 10.67 -6.30 -11.53
C LYS A 58 11.01 -6.22 -10.05
N ASP A 59 10.95 -5.04 -9.45
CA ASP A 59 11.26 -4.88 -8.04
C ASP A 59 9.96 -4.88 -7.22
N LEU A 60 9.82 -5.82 -6.29
CA LEU A 60 8.61 -5.89 -5.45
C LEU A 60 8.46 -4.66 -4.55
N GLY A 61 9.59 -4.07 -4.12
CA GLY A 61 9.60 -2.86 -3.30
C GLY A 61 9.10 -1.64 -4.06
N GLU A 62 9.43 -1.51 -5.35
CA GLU A 62 8.88 -0.46 -6.22
C GLU A 62 7.36 -0.58 -6.34
N GLU A 63 6.83 -1.76 -6.69
CA GLU A 63 5.36 -1.94 -6.83
C GLU A 63 4.62 -1.70 -5.50
N LEU A 64 5.22 -2.09 -4.37
CA LEU A 64 4.66 -1.80 -3.04
C LEU A 64 4.69 -0.30 -2.73
N ALA A 65 5.70 0.43 -3.18
CA ALA A 65 5.78 1.87 -3.04
C ALA A 65 4.71 2.58 -3.88
N ASP A 66 4.43 2.10 -5.09
CA ASP A 66 3.37 2.63 -5.95
C ASP A 66 1.98 2.44 -5.32
N VAL A 67 1.71 1.28 -4.72
CA VAL A 67 0.50 1.08 -3.91
C VAL A 67 0.39 2.11 -2.78
N VAL A 68 1.48 2.33 -2.04
CA VAL A 68 1.49 3.31 -0.94
C VAL A 68 1.26 4.72 -1.48
N PHE A 69 1.87 5.09 -2.60
CA PHE A 69 1.69 6.39 -3.22
C PHE A 69 0.22 6.65 -3.56
N VAL A 70 -0.46 5.71 -4.21
CA VAL A 70 -1.88 5.89 -4.57
C VAL A 70 -2.80 5.90 -3.34
N VAL A 71 -2.49 5.11 -2.30
CA VAL A 71 -3.20 5.18 -1.01
C VAL A 71 -3.07 6.56 -0.36
N LEU A 72 -1.88 7.17 -0.40
CA LEU A 72 -1.66 8.52 0.13
C LEU A 72 -2.41 9.57 -0.70
N CYS A 73 -2.44 9.45 -2.03
CA CYS A 73 -3.27 10.28 -2.90
C CYS A 73 -4.76 10.20 -2.53
N LEU A 74 -5.28 8.98 -2.32
CA LEU A 74 -6.67 8.76 -1.89
C LEU A 74 -6.94 9.36 -0.51
N ALA A 75 -6.03 9.20 0.45
CA ALA A 75 -6.19 9.78 1.78
C ALA A 75 -6.22 11.32 1.73
N ASN A 76 -5.30 11.93 0.99
CA ASN A 76 -5.21 13.38 0.85
C ASN A 76 -6.46 13.97 0.19
N GLN A 77 -6.88 13.42 -0.96
CA GLN A 77 -8.03 13.97 -1.71
C GLN A 77 -9.37 13.79 -0.97
N THR A 78 -9.48 12.79 -0.09
CA THR A 78 -10.69 12.52 0.72
C THR A 78 -10.65 13.15 2.12
N GLY A 79 -9.56 13.84 2.47
CA GLY A 79 -9.41 14.51 3.78
C GLY A 79 -9.19 13.55 4.95
N ILE A 80 -8.68 12.35 4.70
CA ILE A 80 -8.41 11.34 5.73
C ILE A 80 -7.01 11.58 6.33
N ASP A 81 -6.95 11.71 7.66
CA ASP A 81 -5.70 11.60 8.41
C ASP A 81 -5.33 10.10 8.54
N LEU A 82 -4.42 9.65 7.67
CA LEU A 82 -4.05 8.25 7.59
C LEU A 82 -3.15 7.83 8.76
N GLN A 83 -2.41 8.76 9.37
CA GLN A 83 -1.63 8.49 10.59
C GLN A 83 -2.57 8.08 11.73
N VAL A 84 -3.59 8.89 12.00
CA VAL A 84 -4.59 8.61 13.04
C VAL A 84 -5.35 7.31 12.76
N ALA A 85 -5.75 7.09 11.52
CA ALA A 85 -6.45 5.86 11.11
C ALA A 85 -5.57 4.61 11.29
N PHE A 86 -4.28 4.70 10.93
CA PHE A 86 -3.32 3.63 11.05
C PHE A 86 -3.00 3.31 12.51
N ASP A 87 -2.72 4.32 13.34
CA ASP A 87 -2.41 4.14 14.75
C ASP A 87 -3.55 3.45 15.49
N LYS A 88 -4.79 3.94 15.29
CA LYS A 88 -6.00 3.29 15.83
C LYS A 88 -6.12 1.84 15.37
N LYS A 89 -5.78 1.53 14.11
CA LYS A 89 -5.87 0.16 13.60
C LYS A 89 -4.81 -0.74 14.22
N MET A 90 -3.61 -0.24 14.44
CA MET A 90 -2.52 -0.97 15.08
C MET A 90 -2.84 -1.27 16.54
N ASP A 91 -3.37 -0.31 17.30
CA ASP A 91 -3.80 -0.54 18.69
C ASP A 91 -4.86 -1.64 18.77
N LEU A 92 -5.86 -1.61 17.88
CA LEU A 92 -6.89 -2.63 17.82
C LEU A 92 -6.35 -4.02 17.45
N LYS A 93 -5.42 -4.09 16.49
CA LYS A 93 -4.77 -5.35 16.11
C LYS A 93 -3.93 -5.89 17.27
N SER A 94 -3.10 -5.06 17.89
CA SER A 94 -2.26 -5.47 19.02
C SER A 94 -3.11 -6.03 20.16
N ASN A 95 -4.17 -5.35 20.55
CA ASN A 95 -5.02 -5.79 21.67
C ASN A 95 -5.83 -7.05 21.35
N ARG A 96 -6.34 -7.20 20.12
CA ARG A 96 -7.16 -8.36 19.74
C ARG A 96 -6.32 -9.59 19.42
N ASP A 97 -5.20 -9.38 18.75
CA ASP A 97 -4.47 -10.45 18.06
C ASP A 97 -3.23 -10.94 18.82
N HIS A 98 -2.84 -10.25 19.91
CA HIS A 98 -1.72 -10.67 20.78
C HIS A 98 -1.85 -12.13 21.23
N ASP A 99 -2.94 -12.49 21.89
CA ASP A 99 -3.12 -13.85 22.41
C ASP A 99 -3.49 -14.84 21.32
N ARG A 100 -4.16 -14.39 20.26
CA ARG A 100 -4.66 -15.27 19.19
C ARG A 100 -3.53 -15.80 18.29
N HIS A 101 -2.52 -14.99 18.00
CA HIS A 101 -1.39 -15.43 17.18
C HIS A 101 -0.36 -16.23 17.98
N HIS A 102 -0.03 -15.82 19.21
CA HIS A 102 0.93 -16.57 20.04
C HIS A 102 0.44 -17.98 20.40
N ASN A 103 -0.88 -18.17 20.48
CA ASN A 103 -1.48 -19.46 20.77
C ASN A 103 -1.89 -20.27 19.52
N ASN A 104 -1.63 -19.77 18.30
CA ASN A 104 -1.93 -20.51 17.08
C ASN A 104 -0.77 -21.44 16.71
N GLU A 105 -0.96 -22.75 16.86
CA GLU A 105 0.05 -23.75 16.51
C GLU A 105 0.43 -23.76 15.04
N LYS A 106 -0.43 -23.30 14.13
CA LYS A 106 -0.11 -23.18 12.69
C LYS A 106 0.89 -22.06 12.38
N LEU A 107 1.17 -21.17 13.34
CA LEU A 107 2.09 -20.04 13.21
C LEU A 107 3.38 -20.25 14.04
N LYS A 108 3.56 -21.43 14.65
CA LYS A 108 4.79 -21.84 15.33
C LYS A 108 5.66 -22.71 14.42
#